data_AF-N6U4M2-F1
#
_entry.id   AF-N6U4M2-F1
#
_cell.length_a   1.000
_cell.length_b   1.000
_cell.length_c   1.000
_cell.angle_alpha   90.00
_cell.angle_beta   90.00
_cell.angle_gamma   90.00
#
_symmetry.space_group_name_H-M   'P 1'
#
loop_
_entity.id
_entity.type
_entity.pdbx_description
1 polymer ?
#
loop_
_entity_poly.entity_id
_entity_poly.type
_entity_poly.pdbx_seq_one_letter_code
_entity_poly.pdbx_strand_id
1 'polypeptide(L)' 'MCCAIISEINKPKCNKTYKYKSSLSKHLKYECGVEKQFRCTLCSYSGKQKAHLISHMRNVHKILLR' A
#
# COMPACT_ATOMS: atom_id res chain seq x y z
N MET A 1 -8.55 -14.60 -9.45
CA MET A 1 -8.11 -15.03 -8.10
C MET A 1 -8.58 -14.01 -7.07
N CYS A 2 -9.35 -14.45 -6.08
CA CYS A 2 -9.90 -13.59 -5.03
C CYS A 2 -8.96 -13.57 -3.82
N CYS A 3 -8.77 -12.39 -3.24
CA CYS A 3 -8.19 -12.27 -1.91
C CYS A 3 -9.27 -12.64 -0.88
N ALA A 4 -8.95 -13.48 0.10
CA ALA A 4 -9.83 -13.84 1.20
C ALA A 4 -8.97 -14.21 2.42
N ILE A 5 -8.17 -13.27 2.93
CA ILE A 5 -7.39 -13.51 4.15
C ILE A 5 -8.33 -13.36 5.36
N ILE A 6 -8.63 -14.47 6.03
CA ILE A 6 -9.33 -14.53 7.31
C ILE A 6 -8.55 -15.48 8.22
N SER A 7 -7.94 -14.94 9.27
CA SER A 7 -7.50 -15.67 10.48
C SER A 7 -7.09 -14.65 11.55
N GLU A 8 -8.08 -13.98 12.16
CA GLU A 8 -8.11 -13.43 13.53
C GLU A 8 -9.20 -12.37 13.65
N ILE A 9 -9.88 -12.36 14.79
CA ILE A 9 -11.24 -11.86 15.07
C ILE A 9 -11.43 -10.32 14.96
N ASN A 10 -10.47 -9.55 14.42
CA ASN A 10 -10.58 -8.08 14.35
C ASN A 10 -9.78 -7.41 13.21
N LYS A 11 -9.88 -7.88 11.95
CA LYS A 11 -9.42 -7.10 10.78
C LYS A 11 -10.37 -7.19 9.59
N PRO A 12 -10.46 -6.12 8.76
CA PRO A 12 -11.41 -6.05 7.66
C PRO A 12 -11.16 -7.14 6.62
N LYS A 13 -12.19 -7.94 6.32
CA LYS A 13 -12.17 -8.93 5.24
C LYS A 13 -11.92 -8.21 3.91
N CYS A 14 -10.89 -8.63 3.18
CA CYS A 14 -10.62 -8.09 1.84
C CYS A 14 -11.27 -8.98 0.79
N ASN A 15 -12.21 -8.44 -0.01
CA ASN A 15 -12.94 -9.16 -1.07
C ASN A 15 -12.53 -8.70 -2.49
N LYS A 16 -11.27 -8.32 -2.70
CA LYS A 16 -10.81 -7.88 -4.03
C LYS A 16 -10.50 -9.05 -4.95
N THR A 17 -10.92 -8.92 -6.22
CA THR A 17 -10.69 -9.93 -7.27
C THR A 17 -9.67 -9.43 -8.28
N TYR A 18 -8.75 -10.32 -8.66
CA TYR A 18 -7.67 -10.02 -9.61
C TYR A 18 -7.71 -10.95 -10.81
N LYS A 19 -7.51 -10.37 -12.00
CA LYS A 19 -7.36 -11.11 -13.26
C LYS A 19 -6.04 -11.89 -13.33
N TYR A 20 -4.96 -11.34 -12.77
CA TYR A 20 -3.61 -11.89 -12.85
C TYR A 20 -3.01 -12.25 -11.48
N LYS A 21 -2.15 -13.28 -11.45
CA LYS A 21 -1.50 -13.77 -10.21
C LYS A 21 -0.55 -12.73 -9.64
N SER A 22 0.22 -12.09 -10.52
CA SER A 22 1.14 -11.01 -10.16
C SER A 22 0.44 -9.84 -9.46
N SER A 23 -0.78 -9.49 -9.90
CA SER A 23 -1.59 -8.45 -9.26
C SER A 23 -2.05 -8.86 -7.87
N LEU A 24 -2.53 -10.09 -7.70
CA LEU A 24 -2.90 -10.62 -6.38
C LEU A 24 -1.68 -10.65 -5.44
N SER A 25 -0.53 -11.14 -5.90
CA SER A 25 0.70 -11.18 -5.09
C SER A 25 1.14 -9.79 -4.64
N LYS A 26 1.09 -8.78 -5.53
CA LYS A 26 1.38 -7.39 -5.15
C LYS A 26 0.39 -6.85 -4.11
N HIS A 27 -0.89 -7.16 -4.28
CA HIS A 27 -1.93 -6.77 -3.33
C HIS A 27 -1.71 -7.40 -1.94
N LEU A 28 -1.47 -8.70 -1.87
CA LEU A 28 -1.22 -9.38 -0.59
C LEU A 28 0.03 -8.83 0.11
N LYS A 29 1.06 -8.48 -0.66
CA LYS A 29 2.34 -8.00 -0.11
C LYS A 29 2.30 -6.57 0.41
N TYR A 30 1.56 -5.67 -0.24
CA TYR A 30 1.67 -4.23 0.02
C TYR A 30 0.34 -3.56 0.40
N GLU A 31 -0.79 -4.23 0.23
CA GLU A 31 -2.10 -3.60 0.37
C GLU A 31 -2.98 -4.27 1.43
N CYS A 32 -3.09 -5.60 1.40
CA CYS A 32 -3.99 -6.36 2.25
C CYS A 32 -3.42 -6.52 3.66
N GLY A 33 -4.07 -5.93 4.67
CA GLY A 33 -3.62 -6.02 6.06
C GLY A 33 -2.37 -5.20 6.40
N VAL A 34 -1.72 -4.60 5.40
CA VAL A 34 -0.53 -3.75 5.54
C VAL A 34 -0.96 -2.29 5.73
N GLU A 35 -0.62 -1.74 6.88
CA GLU A 35 -0.83 -0.33 7.18
C GLU A 35 0.17 0.55 6.42
N LYS A 36 -0.14 1.84 6.29
CA LYS A 36 0.74 2.79 5.60
C LYS A 36 1.97 3.06 6.46
N GLN A 37 3.10 2.47 6.07
CA GLN A 37 4.36 2.57 6.82
C GLN A 37 5.21 3.79 6.43
N PHE A 38 5.00 4.35 5.24
CA PHE A 38 5.84 5.42 4.70
C PHE A 38 5.13 6.76 4.86
N ARG A 39 5.34 7.42 6.01
CA ARG A 39 4.77 8.75 6.29
C ARG A 39 5.60 9.86 5.67
N CYS A 40 4.93 10.86 5.11
CA CYS A 40 5.56 12.12 4.76
C CYS A 40 5.88 12.90 6.04
N THR A 41 7.04 13.54 6.07
CA THR A 41 7.46 14.39 7.19
C THR A 41 6.93 15.82 7.07
N LEU A 42 6.38 16.20 5.91
CA LEU A 42 5.92 17.56 5.60
C LEU A 42 4.40 17.70 5.55
N CYS A 43 3.66 16.59 5.47
CA CYS A 43 2.20 16.60 5.48
C CYS A 43 1.64 15.25 6.00
N SER A 44 0.32 15.17 6.13
CA SER A 44 -0.37 13.96 6.61
C SER A 44 -0.42 12.80 5.59
N TYR A 45 0.22 12.94 4.43
CA TYR A 45 0.28 11.87 3.44
C TYR A 45 1.06 10.67 3.96
N SER A 46 0.54 9.48 3.69
CA SER A 46 1.21 8.22 4.00
C SER A 46 1.00 7.22 2.89
N GLY A 47 2.09 6.59 2.48
CA GLY A 47 2.15 5.57 1.45
C GLY A 47 2.33 4.18 2.04
N LYS A 48 1.86 3.16 1.30
CA LYS A 48 2.15 1.76 1.62
C LYS A 48 3.48 1.26 1.03
N GLN A 49 4.07 2.02 0.10
CA GLN A 49 5.32 1.68 -0.57
C GLN A 49 6.25 2.89 -0.62
N LYS A 50 7.56 2.64 -0.51
CA LYS A 50 8.60 3.68 -0.59
C LYS A 50 8.53 4.47 -1.91
N ALA A 51 8.31 3.79 -3.03
CA ALA A 51 8.18 4.44 -4.34
C ALA A 51 7.05 5.48 -4.39
N HIS A 52 5.92 5.20 -3.71
CA HIS A 52 4.81 6.15 -3.63
C HIS A 52 5.17 7.37 -2.76
N LEU A 53 5.93 7.18 -1.68
CA LEU A 53 6.42 8.31 -0.87
C LEU A 53 7.43 9.15 -1.65
N ILE A 54 8.38 8.54 -2.35
CA ILE A 54 9.38 9.26 -3.16
C ILE A 54 8.68 10.06 -4.27
N SER A 55 7.73 9.44 -4.97
CA SER A 55 6.94 10.13 -5.99
C SER A 55 6.13 11.30 -5.39
N HIS A 56 5.50 11.09 -4.23
CA HIS A 56 4.81 12.15 -3.50
C HIS A 56 5.75 13.30 -3.13
N MET A 57 6.92 12.99 -2.55
CA MET A 57 7.92 14.00 -2.19
C MET A 57 8.39 14.80 -3.40
N ARG A 58 8.59 14.15 -4.55
CA ARG A 58 9.00 14.82 -5.80
C ARG A 58 7.89 15.66 -6.44
N ASN A 59 6.63 15.22 -6.41
CA ASN A 59 5.55 15.91 -7.12
C ASN A 59 4.84 16.96 -6.26
N VAL A 60 4.64 16.66 -4.98
CA VAL A 60 3.89 17.54 -4.05
C VAL A 60 4.82 18.52 -3.36
N HIS A 61 5.97 18.05 -2.89
CA HIS A 61 6.94 18.87 -2.17
C HIS A 61 8.15 19.30 -3.01
N LYS A 62 8.26 18.80 -4.27
CA LYS A 62 9.39 19.08 -5.18
C LYS A 62 10.76 18.73 -4.59
N ILE A 63 10.80 17.71 -3.73
CA ILE A 63 12.02 17.24 -3.06
C ILE A 63 12.61 16.06 -3.82
N LEU A 64 13.88 16.21 -4.22
CA LEU A 64 14.69 15.13 -4.76
C LEU A 64 15.31 14.32 -3.63
N LEU A 65 14.62 13.23 -3.26
CA LEU A 65 15.22 12.17 -2.46
C LEU A 65 16.13 11.34 -3.38
N ARG A 66 17.44 11.39 -3.09
CA ARG A 66 18.52 10.68 -3.78
C ARG A 66 18.76 9.31 -3.14
#